data_AF-A2DHQ3-F1
#
_entry.id   AF-A2DHQ3-F1
#
_cell.length_a   1.000
_cell.length_b   1.000
_cell.length_c   1.000
_cell.angle_alpha   90.00
_cell.angle_beta   90.00
_cell.angle_gamma   90.00
#
_symmetry.space_group_name_H-M   'P 1'
#
loop_
_entity.id
_entity.type
_entity.pdbx_description
1 polymer ?
#
loop_
_entity_poly.entity_id
_entity_poly.type
_entity_poly.pdbx_seq_one_letter_code
_entity_poly.pdbx_strand_id
1 'polypeptide(L)'
;MSDQDTHPNKYSELRSMCKDYIDSYNALYQLKTENEEEINKIYKKIKTELIDPKKCLPHTIIKDILCIIPFNNRYTKAYLSLAKLIYDDYQIKKEIDVPLTIAYLFYKEYGIKLTKPNNLETFNFESLNIHLEDTIYRAIMYNDLERFIFFTEREGFDKDQKLECDLYPYTICGYSLLELCCYHGSVDCFKLLRTKFSSEITQKCLKFSFLGRNKEIMSECLKYQTPNEECMKYAIISHNIDFVTFLMNEYNIEIHLEYCINYNNLESFSVYYDQTDDVNKCFFYSARFNIPSLVDYFLSHGANINEKDEKGFTVLHTAAIINCKELFEFLISHGANINEKGNDGKPPFILQH
;
A
#
# COMPACT_ATOMS: atom_id res chain seq x y z
N MET A 1 19.61 29.31 -27.39
CA MET A 1 18.28 29.81 -27.01
C MET A 1 17.30 29.20 -27.97
N SER A 2 16.83 28.02 -27.63
CA SER A 2 15.61 27.43 -28.18
C SER A 2 14.72 27.27 -26.96
N ASP A 3 13.63 28.04 -26.94
CA ASP A 3 12.61 27.98 -25.92
C ASP A 3 12.09 26.55 -25.84
N GLN A 4 12.54 25.79 -24.83
CA GLN A 4 11.83 24.61 -24.40
C GLN A 4 10.59 25.14 -23.70
N ASP A 5 9.45 25.06 -24.39
CA ASP A 5 8.12 25.28 -23.83
C ASP A 5 8.05 24.61 -22.46
N THR A 6 8.10 25.42 -21.40
CA THR A 6 7.83 25.01 -20.04
C THR A 6 6.32 24.83 -19.90
N HIS A 7 5.76 23.85 -20.59
CA HIS A 7 4.52 23.25 -20.15
C HIS A 7 4.83 22.52 -18.83
N PRO A 8 4.14 22.82 -17.72
CA PRO A 8 4.31 22.03 -16.51
C PRO A 8 4.04 20.57 -16.87
N ASN A 9 4.99 19.68 -16.58
CA ASN A 9 4.81 18.26 -16.81
C ASN A 9 3.54 17.83 -16.04
N LYS A 10 2.60 17.07 -16.63
CA LYS A 10 1.29 16.73 -16.02
C LYS A 10 1.46 16.10 -14.63
N TYR A 11 2.54 15.32 -14.48
CA TYR A 11 3.02 14.85 -13.20
C TYR A 11 3.18 15.95 -12.15
N SER A 12 3.88 17.05 -12.50
CA SER A 12 4.15 18.16 -11.57
C SER A 12 2.87 18.89 -11.15
N GLU A 13 1.92 19.02 -12.07
CA GLU A 13 0.63 19.65 -11.81
C GLU A 13 -0.20 18.82 -10.82
N LEU A 14 -0.40 17.52 -11.12
CA LEU A 14 -1.09 16.59 -10.23
C LEU A 14 -0.38 16.46 -8.87
N ARG A 15 0.96 16.41 -8.85
CA ARG A 15 1.76 16.32 -7.62
C ARG A 15 1.57 17.55 -6.74
N SER A 16 1.46 18.73 -7.34
CA SER A 16 1.19 19.98 -6.62
C SER A 16 -0.25 20.03 -6.11
N MET A 17 -1.22 19.70 -6.96
CA MET A 17 -2.65 19.70 -6.60
C MET A 17 -2.97 18.73 -5.45
N CYS A 18 -2.39 17.54 -5.47
CA CYS A 18 -2.64 16.49 -4.49
C CYS A 18 -1.48 16.33 -3.49
N LYS A 19 -0.69 17.39 -3.28
CA LYS A 19 0.53 17.36 -2.45
C LYS A 19 0.29 16.78 -1.06
N ASP A 20 -0.69 17.31 -0.34
CA ASP A 20 -1.08 16.90 1.01
C ASP A 20 -1.38 15.40 1.10
N TYR A 21 -2.12 14.89 0.11
CA TYR A 21 -2.46 13.48 0.03
C TYR A 21 -1.23 12.61 -0.20
N ILE A 22 -0.44 12.95 -1.22
CA ILE A 22 0.74 12.18 -1.59
C ILE A 22 1.77 12.21 -0.44
N ASP A 23 2.02 13.37 0.15
CA ASP A 23 3.02 13.52 1.21
C ASP A 23 2.58 12.83 2.52
N SER A 24 1.27 12.72 2.78
CA SER A 24 0.73 11.98 3.92
C SER A 24 0.87 10.47 3.73
N TYR A 25 0.48 9.92 2.58
CA TYR A 25 0.63 8.48 2.31
C TYR A 25 2.10 8.07 2.13
N ASN A 26 2.95 8.91 1.55
CA ASN A 26 4.39 8.67 1.53
C ASN A 26 4.94 8.59 2.97
N ALA A 27 4.52 9.47 3.89
CA ALA A 27 4.94 9.36 5.30
C ALA A 27 4.48 8.04 5.96
N LEU A 28 3.27 7.57 5.65
CA LEU A 28 2.72 6.32 6.18
C LEU A 28 3.47 5.08 5.67
N TYR A 29 3.60 4.93 4.35
CA TYR A 29 4.24 3.76 3.75
C TYR A 29 5.76 3.78 3.90
N GLN A 30 6.36 4.94 4.15
CA GLN A 30 7.80 5.06 4.39
C GLN A 30 8.19 5.22 5.87
N LEU A 31 7.26 4.98 6.80
CA LEU A 31 7.51 5.05 8.24
C LEU A 31 8.66 4.13 8.65
N LYS A 32 9.61 4.67 9.42
CA LYS A 32 10.84 3.99 9.85
C LYS A 32 11.15 4.11 11.34
N THR A 33 10.16 4.47 12.16
CA THR A 33 10.38 4.82 13.57
C THR A 33 9.28 4.28 14.47
N GLU A 34 9.65 3.89 15.68
CA GLU A 34 8.72 3.58 16.77
C GLU A 34 8.68 4.71 17.82
N ASN A 35 9.41 5.82 17.57
CA ASN A 35 9.43 6.96 18.46
C ASN A 35 8.07 7.67 18.48
N GLU A 36 7.51 7.84 19.67
CA GLU A 36 6.18 8.39 19.89
C GLU A 36 6.03 9.85 19.40
N GLU A 37 7.08 10.68 19.50
CA GLU A 37 7.05 12.07 19.03
C GLU A 37 6.95 12.13 17.49
N GLU A 38 7.70 11.28 16.79
CA GLU A 38 7.65 11.20 15.33
C GLU A 38 6.31 10.63 14.84
N ILE A 39 5.78 9.60 15.52
CA ILE A 39 4.43 9.07 15.25
C ILE A 39 3.39 10.18 15.43
N ASN A 40 3.50 10.98 16.49
CA ASN A 40 2.61 12.12 16.73
C ASN A 40 2.74 13.22 15.67
N LYS A 41 3.91 13.42 15.05
CA LYS A 41 4.06 14.34 13.91
C LYS A 41 3.31 13.82 12.68
N ILE A 42 3.42 12.52 12.38
CA ILE A 42 2.68 11.89 11.27
C ILE A 42 1.18 11.98 11.52
N TYR A 43 0.73 11.69 12.75
CA TYR A 43 -0.67 11.84 13.17
C TYR A 43 -1.20 13.26 12.91
N LYS A 44 -0.49 14.28 13.42
CA LYS A 44 -0.87 15.68 13.25
C LYS A 44 -0.98 16.05 11.79
N LYS A 45 -0.01 15.62 10.96
CA LYS A 45 -0.02 15.84 9.52
C LYS A 45 -1.27 15.26 8.87
N ILE A 46 -1.54 13.97 9.08
CA ILE A 46 -2.73 13.27 8.53
C ILE A 46 -4.02 13.96 8.99
N LYS A 47 -4.10 14.30 10.27
CA LYS A 47 -5.25 15.02 10.84
C LYS A 47 -5.50 16.34 10.11
N THR A 48 -4.49 17.20 10.00
CA THR A 48 -4.62 18.54 9.41
C THR A 48 -4.80 18.52 7.90
N GLU A 49 -4.16 17.58 7.21
CA GLU A 49 -4.10 17.56 5.75
C GLU A 49 -5.22 16.74 5.10
N LEU A 50 -5.72 15.70 5.79
CA LEU A 50 -6.68 14.73 5.24
C LEU A 50 -8.02 14.72 5.98
N ILE A 51 -8.00 14.65 7.32
CA ILE A 51 -9.22 14.37 8.09
C ILE A 51 -10.01 15.64 8.39
N ASP A 52 -9.38 16.67 8.97
CA ASP A 52 -10.03 17.93 9.35
C ASP A 52 -10.64 18.67 8.15
N PRO A 53 -10.00 18.71 6.96
CA PRO A 53 -10.59 19.28 5.75
C PRO A 53 -11.65 18.37 5.10
N LYS A 54 -11.96 17.21 5.71
CA LYS A 54 -12.91 16.20 5.23
C LYS A 54 -12.55 15.59 3.87
N LYS A 55 -11.26 15.56 3.51
CA LYS A 55 -10.79 14.85 2.30
C LYS A 55 -10.90 13.33 2.47
N CYS A 56 -10.67 12.83 3.67
CA CYS A 56 -10.79 11.40 3.99
C CYS A 56 -11.54 11.19 5.31
N LEU A 57 -12.35 10.13 5.37
CA LEU A 57 -13.04 9.77 6.61
C LEU A 57 -12.05 9.11 7.59
N PRO A 58 -12.11 9.40 8.90
CA PRO A 58 -11.13 8.86 9.84
C PRO A 58 -11.10 7.32 9.88
N HIS A 59 -12.25 6.66 9.73
CA HIS A 59 -12.30 5.19 9.69
C HIS A 59 -11.65 4.59 8.42
N THR A 60 -11.66 5.32 7.30
CA THR A 60 -10.93 4.94 6.09
C THR A 60 -9.43 5.05 6.32
N ILE A 61 -8.97 6.14 6.93
CA ILE A 61 -7.55 6.32 7.27
C ILE A 61 -7.06 5.24 8.26
N ILE A 62 -7.86 4.89 9.26
CA ILE A 62 -7.54 3.79 10.18
C ILE A 62 -7.40 2.48 9.40
N LYS A 63 -8.34 2.17 8.49
CA LYS A 63 -8.25 0.98 7.63
C LYS A 63 -6.96 0.98 6.82
N ASP A 64 -6.62 2.10 6.18
CA ASP A 64 -5.42 2.23 5.37
C ASP A 64 -4.15 2.00 6.20
N ILE A 65 -4.02 2.68 7.34
CA ILE A 65 -2.90 2.54 8.28
C ILE A 65 -2.68 1.07 8.68
N LEU A 66 -3.76 0.40 9.05
CA LEU A 66 -3.72 -0.99 9.50
C LEU A 66 -3.39 -1.96 8.36
N CYS A 67 -3.87 -1.68 7.15
CA CYS A 67 -3.57 -2.48 5.95
C CYS A 67 -2.13 -2.30 5.42
N ILE A 68 -1.38 -1.30 5.90
CA ILE A 68 0.06 -1.15 5.58
C ILE A 68 0.91 -2.19 6.31
N ILE A 69 0.48 -2.66 7.49
CA ILE A 69 1.27 -3.53 8.38
C ILE A 69 1.92 -4.71 7.63
N PRO A 70 1.23 -5.49 6.78
CA PRO A 70 1.86 -6.59 6.05
C PRO A 70 3.04 -6.21 5.16
N PHE A 71 3.15 -4.94 4.75
CA PHE A 71 4.18 -4.43 3.84
C PHE A 71 5.29 -3.64 4.56
N ASN A 72 5.12 -3.37 5.86
CA ASN A 72 6.13 -2.72 6.69
C ASN A 72 6.04 -3.19 8.16
N ASN A 73 5.98 -4.51 8.37
CA ASN A 73 5.57 -5.09 9.65
C ASN A 73 6.57 -4.85 10.79
N ARG A 74 7.82 -4.45 10.49
CA ARG A 74 8.81 -4.04 11.51
C ARG A 74 8.23 -3.00 12.47
N TYR A 75 7.40 -2.09 11.96
CA TYR A 75 6.82 -0.98 12.72
C TYR A 75 5.35 -1.18 13.09
N THR A 76 4.91 -2.44 13.24
CA THR A 76 3.52 -2.79 13.59
C THR A 76 3.01 -1.98 14.78
N LYS A 77 3.79 -1.83 15.86
CA LYS A 77 3.41 -1.05 17.04
C LYS A 77 3.15 0.43 16.72
N ALA A 78 3.96 1.02 15.85
CA ALA A 78 3.78 2.40 15.43
C ALA A 78 2.47 2.60 14.65
N TYR A 79 2.14 1.67 13.74
CA TYR A 79 0.88 1.71 12.99
C TYR A 79 -0.35 1.49 13.89
N LEU A 80 -0.28 0.56 14.85
CA LEU A 80 -1.34 0.34 15.83
C LEU A 80 -1.57 1.61 16.68
N SER A 81 -0.49 2.24 17.16
CA SER A 81 -0.55 3.49 17.91
C SER A 81 -1.15 4.64 17.10
N LEU A 82 -0.72 4.79 15.84
CA LEU A 82 -1.25 5.82 14.95
C LEU A 82 -2.75 5.64 14.67
N ALA A 83 -3.18 4.41 14.42
CA ALA A 83 -4.59 4.07 14.27
C ALA A 83 -5.39 4.35 15.55
N LYS A 84 -4.80 4.06 16.73
CA LYS A 84 -5.41 4.33 18.04
C LYS A 84 -5.62 5.82 18.30
N LEU A 85 -4.63 6.66 17.97
CA LEU A 85 -4.74 8.11 18.10
C LEU A 85 -5.94 8.66 17.31
N ILE A 86 -6.10 8.23 16.06
CA ILE A 86 -7.24 8.64 15.21
C ILE A 86 -8.55 8.06 15.75
N TYR A 87 -8.55 6.80 16.20
CA TYR A 87 -9.74 6.15 16.77
C TYR A 87 -10.29 6.94 17.97
N ASP A 88 -9.40 7.36 18.87
CA ASP A 88 -9.76 8.11 20.07
C ASP A 88 -10.20 9.54 19.77
N ASP A 89 -9.47 10.25 18.92
CA ASP A 89 -9.75 11.65 18.63
C ASP A 89 -11.10 11.84 17.94
N TYR A 90 -11.47 10.90 17.05
CA TYR A 90 -12.72 10.95 16.29
C TYR A 90 -13.83 10.03 16.81
N GLN A 91 -13.58 9.33 17.93
CA GLN A 91 -14.59 8.51 18.64
C GLN A 91 -15.33 7.55 17.71
N ILE A 92 -14.57 6.75 16.96
CA ILE A 92 -15.11 5.90 15.89
C ILE A 92 -16.00 4.79 16.47
N LYS A 93 -17.24 4.70 15.97
CA LYS A 93 -18.25 3.69 16.38
C LYS A 93 -18.60 2.70 15.29
N LYS A 94 -18.08 2.90 14.08
CA LYS A 94 -18.37 2.06 12.91
C LYS A 94 -17.38 0.90 12.87
N GLU A 95 -17.84 -0.25 12.38
CA GLU A 95 -16.97 -1.38 12.06
C GLU A 95 -15.95 -0.97 10.99
N ILE A 96 -14.70 -1.40 11.18
CA ILE A 96 -13.60 -1.16 10.24
C ILE A 96 -13.21 -2.50 9.65
N ASP A 97 -13.45 -2.66 8.35
CA ASP A 97 -13.13 -3.86 7.60
C ASP A 97 -11.62 -3.96 7.33
N VAL A 98 -10.93 -4.72 8.19
CA VAL A 98 -9.49 -5.02 8.12
C VAL A 98 -9.27 -6.54 8.24
N PRO A 99 -8.13 -7.08 7.77
CA PRO A 99 -7.81 -8.49 7.93
C PRO A 99 -7.91 -8.94 9.39
N LEU A 100 -8.42 -10.16 9.62
CA LEU A 100 -8.68 -10.68 10.98
C LEU A 100 -7.45 -10.64 11.88
N THR A 101 -6.28 -10.97 11.34
CA THR A 101 -5.00 -10.92 12.05
C THR A 101 -4.68 -9.51 12.55
N ILE A 102 -4.95 -8.48 11.75
CA ILE A 102 -4.70 -7.09 12.12
C ILE A 102 -5.75 -6.61 13.14
N ALA A 103 -7.02 -6.97 12.95
CA ALA A 103 -8.07 -6.70 13.94
C ALA A 103 -7.73 -7.32 15.31
N TYR A 104 -7.21 -8.55 15.31
CA TYR A 104 -6.78 -9.24 16.52
C TYR A 104 -5.61 -8.53 17.20
N LEU A 105 -4.59 -8.09 16.46
CA LEU A 105 -3.47 -7.34 17.02
C LEU A 105 -3.92 -6.04 17.69
N PHE A 106 -4.82 -5.30 17.05
CA PHE A 106 -5.38 -4.08 17.62
C PHE A 106 -6.19 -4.36 18.88
N TYR A 107 -6.99 -5.43 18.89
CA TYR A 107 -7.73 -5.88 20.06
C TYR A 107 -6.80 -6.33 21.20
N LYS A 108 -5.74 -7.09 20.89
CA LYS A 108 -4.78 -7.58 21.88
C LYS A 108 -4.04 -6.43 22.56
N GLU A 109 -3.68 -5.39 21.81
CA GLU A 109 -2.95 -4.23 22.33
C GLU A 109 -3.84 -3.28 23.14
N TYR A 110 -5.07 -3.00 22.67
CA TYR A 110 -5.92 -1.93 23.23
C TYR A 110 -7.27 -2.37 23.79
N GLY A 111 -7.65 -3.64 23.65
CA GLY A 111 -8.97 -4.16 24.06
C GLY A 111 -10.13 -3.70 23.16
N ILE A 112 -9.85 -3.11 21.99
CA ILE A 112 -10.86 -2.55 21.08
C ILE A 112 -11.17 -3.53 19.94
N LYS A 113 -12.45 -3.85 19.75
CA LYS A 113 -12.92 -4.69 18.64
C LYS A 113 -13.25 -3.81 17.43
N LEU A 114 -12.49 -3.96 16.34
CA LEU A 114 -12.72 -3.24 15.08
C LEU A 114 -13.76 -3.94 14.17
N THR A 115 -13.87 -5.26 14.30
CA THR A 115 -14.76 -6.12 13.50
C THR A 115 -15.71 -6.92 14.41
N LYS A 116 -16.69 -7.61 13.81
CA LYS A 116 -17.73 -8.34 14.54
C LYS A 116 -17.18 -9.38 15.53
N PRO A 117 -17.84 -9.56 16.69
CA PRO A 117 -17.31 -10.28 17.85
C PRO A 117 -17.00 -11.77 17.61
N ASN A 118 -17.66 -12.43 16.67
CA ASN A 118 -17.54 -13.88 16.49
C ASN A 118 -16.26 -14.32 15.75
N ASN A 119 -15.47 -13.39 15.23
CA ASN A 119 -14.37 -13.72 14.32
C ASN A 119 -12.99 -13.86 15.02
N LEU A 120 -12.86 -13.43 16.27
CA LEU A 120 -11.55 -13.32 16.95
C LEU A 120 -11.23 -14.48 17.90
N GLU A 121 -12.25 -15.16 18.45
CA GLU A 121 -12.09 -16.16 19.51
C GLU A 121 -11.67 -17.55 18.99
N THR A 122 -11.70 -17.78 17.68
CA THR A 122 -11.49 -19.10 17.06
C THR A 122 -10.20 -19.22 16.23
N PHE A 123 -9.38 -18.17 16.14
CA PHE A 123 -8.17 -18.18 15.31
C PHE A 123 -6.91 -18.53 16.13
N ASN A 124 -6.11 -19.48 15.63
CA ASN A 124 -4.78 -19.75 16.18
C ASN A 124 -3.79 -18.70 15.63
N PHE A 125 -3.27 -17.85 16.52
CA PHE A 125 -2.36 -16.74 16.19
C PHE A 125 -0.89 -17.01 16.55
N GLU A 126 -0.50 -18.28 16.74
CA GLU A 126 0.90 -18.67 17.05
C GLU A 126 1.93 -18.13 16.04
N SER A 127 1.52 -17.88 14.79
CA SER A 127 2.34 -17.30 13.72
C SER A 127 2.69 -15.81 13.89
N LEU A 128 2.12 -15.10 14.87
CA LEU A 128 2.37 -13.66 15.12
C LEU A 128 3.59 -13.38 16.01
N ASN A 129 4.29 -14.43 16.44
CA ASN A 129 5.42 -14.36 17.36
C ASN A 129 6.74 -13.87 16.71
N ILE A 130 6.70 -13.35 15.49
CA ILE A 130 7.88 -12.85 14.75
C ILE A 130 8.59 -11.67 15.42
N HIS A 131 7.89 -10.96 16.32
CA HIS A 131 8.43 -9.84 17.08
C HIS A 131 9.05 -10.24 18.44
N LEU A 132 8.96 -11.51 18.84
CA LEU A 132 9.58 -11.99 20.08
C LEU A 132 11.11 -11.87 19.99
N GLU A 133 11.72 -11.43 21.09
CA GLU A 133 13.14 -11.08 21.14
C GLU A 133 14.07 -12.21 20.69
N ASP A 134 13.76 -13.45 21.08
CA ASP A 134 14.59 -14.63 20.81
C ASP A 134 14.13 -15.43 19.59
N THR A 135 14.00 -14.76 18.44
CA THR A 135 13.70 -15.44 17.18
C THR A 135 14.71 -15.08 16.08
N ILE A 136 14.98 -16.04 15.21
CA ILE A 136 15.80 -15.81 14.00
C ILE A 136 15.16 -14.77 13.09
N TYR A 137 13.82 -14.70 13.06
CA TYR A 137 13.06 -13.72 12.28
C TYR A 137 13.28 -12.30 12.78
N ARG A 138 13.37 -12.10 14.10
CA ARG A 138 13.71 -10.78 14.66
C ARG A 138 15.16 -10.40 14.38
N ALA A 139 16.08 -11.37 14.42
CA ALA A 139 17.47 -11.13 14.03
C ALA A 139 17.54 -10.65 12.57
N ILE A 140 16.82 -11.30 11.65
CA ILE A 140 16.66 -10.81 10.28
C ILE A 140 16.00 -9.42 10.28
N MET A 141 14.87 -9.24 10.94
CA MET A 141 14.10 -7.98 10.92
C MET A 141 14.94 -6.74 11.27
N TYR A 142 15.92 -6.86 12.17
CA TYR A 142 16.81 -5.77 12.57
C TYR A 142 18.23 -5.87 12.01
N ASN A 143 18.47 -6.82 11.08
CA ASN A 143 19.79 -7.10 10.50
C ASN A 143 20.87 -7.36 11.58
N ASP A 144 20.50 -8.05 12.65
CA ASP A 144 21.39 -8.44 13.76
C ASP A 144 22.18 -9.69 13.37
N LEU A 145 23.35 -9.46 12.76
CA LEU A 145 24.21 -10.53 12.25
C LEU A 145 24.71 -11.46 13.35
N GLU A 146 25.07 -10.93 14.53
CA GLU A 146 25.60 -11.74 15.62
C GLU A 146 24.56 -12.75 16.12
N ARG A 147 23.35 -12.27 16.40
CA ARG A 147 22.26 -13.14 16.83
C ARG A 147 21.83 -14.10 15.73
N PHE A 148 21.85 -13.66 14.47
CA PHE A 148 21.56 -14.51 13.33
C PHE A 148 22.57 -15.65 13.20
N ILE A 149 23.88 -15.37 13.32
CA ILE A 149 24.94 -16.40 13.34
C ILE A 149 24.67 -17.40 14.45
N PHE A 150 24.41 -16.92 15.67
CA PHE A 150 24.10 -17.78 16.81
C PHE A 150 22.95 -18.75 16.51
N PHE A 151 21.86 -18.31 15.88
CA PHE A 151 20.78 -19.21 15.46
C PHE A 151 21.20 -20.21 14.38
N THR A 152 21.98 -19.78 13.39
CA THR A 152 22.42 -20.64 12.28
C THR A 152 23.45 -21.70 12.69
N GLU A 153 24.06 -21.54 13.87
CA GLU A 153 25.07 -22.46 14.42
C GLU A 153 24.50 -23.44 15.46
N ARG A 154 23.21 -23.30 15.83
CA ARG A 154 22.54 -24.24 16.72
C ARG A 154 22.41 -25.61 16.07
N GLU A 155 22.55 -26.65 16.89
CA GLU A 155 22.22 -28.02 16.48
C GLU A 155 20.75 -28.09 16.06
N GLY A 156 20.49 -28.72 14.90
CA GLY A 156 19.14 -28.81 14.34
C GLY A 156 18.65 -27.59 13.56
N PHE A 157 19.51 -26.59 13.28
CA PHE A 157 19.16 -25.49 12.39
C PHE A 157 18.80 -26.00 10.98
N ASP A 158 17.58 -25.69 10.54
CA ASP A 158 17.12 -25.92 9.17
C ASP A 158 17.30 -24.64 8.34
N LYS A 159 18.21 -24.70 7.36
CA LYS A 159 18.48 -23.60 6.43
C LYS A 159 17.33 -23.34 5.45
N ASP A 160 16.51 -24.36 5.20
CA ASP A 160 15.41 -24.34 4.24
C ASP A 160 14.06 -24.07 4.94
N GLN A 161 14.10 -23.77 6.25
CA GLN A 161 12.92 -23.43 7.04
C GLN A 161 12.16 -22.27 6.41
N LYS A 162 10.84 -22.35 6.50
CA LYS A 162 9.94 -21.33 5.98
C LYS A 162 9.04 -20.79 7.08
N LEU A 163 8.84 -19.48 7.04
CA LEU A 163 7.89 -18.78 7.89
C LEU A 163 6.53 -18.70 7.19
N GLU A 164 5.49 -19.20 7.84
CA GLU A 164 4.10 -18.90 7.48
C GLU A 164 3.57 -17.87 8.47
N CYS A 165 3.27 -16.66 7.99
CA CYS A 165 2.85 -15.55 8.84
C CYS A 165 2.00 -14.55 8.05
N ASP A 166 0.82 -14.25 8.59
CA ASP A 166 -0.15 -13.32 8.00
C ASP A 166 0.24 -11.84 8.17
N LEU A 167 1.33 -11.55 8.90
CA LEU A 167 1.93 -10.22 8.96
C LEU A 167 2.85 -9.92 7.77
N TYR A 168 2.88 -10.78 6.78
CA TYR A 168 3.58 -10.56 5.51
C TYR A 168 2.59 -10.70 4.34
N PRO A 169 2.94 -10.22 3.13
CA PRO A 169 2.05 -10.28 1.98
C PRO A 169 1.74 -11.72 1.55
N TYR A 170 0.48 -12.14 1.63
CA TYR A 170 0.00 -13.52 1.50
C TYR A 170 0.79 -14.41 0.52
N THR A 171 1.15 -15.59 1.00
CA THR A 171 1.80 -16.67 0.23
C THR A 171 1.27 -18.02 0.68
N ILE A 172 1.13 -18.96 -0.26
CA ILE A 172 0.72 -20.34 0.04
C ILE A 172 1.89 -21.16 0.61
N CYS A 173 3.14 -20.81 0.28
CA CYS A 173 4.31 -21.67 0.52
C CYS A 173 5.26 -21.17 1.62
N GLY A 174 4.84 -20.19 2.44
CA GLY A 174 5.70 -19.48 3.39
C GLY A 174 6.82 -18.64 2.74
N TYR A 175 7.74 -18.15 3.58
CA TYR A 175 8.91 -17.35 3.21
C TYR A 175 10.20 -17.99 3.69
N SER A 176 11.18 -18.13 2.81
CA SER A 176 12.54 -18.51 3.21
C SER A 176 13.22 -17.38 4.01
N LEU A 177 14.26 -17.73 4.77
CA LEU A 177 15.07 -16.74 5.50
C LEU A 177 15.66 -15.68 4.55
N LEU A 178 16.04 -16.07 3.32
CA LEU A 178 16.61 -15.14 2.34
C LEU A 178 15.56 -14.14 1.82
N GLU A 179 14.33 -14.62 1.56
CA GLU A 179 13.21 -13.75 1.18
C GLU A 179 12.88 -12.76 2.29
N LEU A 180 12.91 -13.19 3.56
CA LEU A 180 12.73 -12.30 4.71
C LEU A 180 13.84 -11.24 4.80
N CYS A 181 15.09 -11.60 4.51
CA CYS A 181 16.17 -10.62 4.44
C CYS A 181 15.91 -9.57 3.34
N CYS A 182 15.34 -9.97 2.20
CA CYS A 182 14.98 -9.04 1.13
C CYS A 182 13.85 -8.10 1.55
N TYR A 183 12.81 -8.62 2.23
CA TYR A 183 11.68 -7.84 2.74
C TYR A 183 12.15 -6.78 3.74
N HIS A 184 13.05 -7.15 4.65
CA HIS A 184 13.52 -6.26 5.72
C HIS A 184 14.72 -5.38 5.31
N GLY A 185 15.36 -5.66 4.17
CA GLY A 185 16.58 -4.97 3.76
C GLY A 185 17.82 -5.38 4.57
N SER A 186 17.85 -6.61 5.09
CA SER A 186 18.83 -7.13 6.05
C SER A 186 20.07 -7.67 5.34
N VAL A 187 20.96 -6.75 4.96
CA VAL A 187 22.07 -7.03 4.05
C VAL A 187 23.10 -8.01 4.60
N ASP A 188 23.36 -7.99 5.91
CA ASP A 188 24.39 -8.84 6.51
C ASP A 188 23.89 -10.28 6.65
N CYS A 189 22.65 -10.44 7.11
CA CYS A 189 21.97 -11.74 7.15
C CYS A 189 21.83 -12.33 5.73
N PHE A 190 21.47 -11.50 4.75
CA PHE A 190 21.39 -11.88 3.34
C PHE A 190 22.74 -12.40 2.82
N LYS A 191 23.83 -11.65 3.06
CA LYS A 191 25.19 -12.04 2.65
C LYS A 191 25.59 -13.37 3.30
N LEU A 192 25.33 -13.56 4.59
CA LEU A 192 25.63 -14.83 5.28
C LEU A 192 24.90 -16.01 4.64
N LEU A 193 23.60 -15.86 4.35
CA LEU A 193 22.81 -16.92 3.71
C LEU A 193 23.34 -17.29 2.32
N ARG A 194 23.72 -16.29 1.53
CA ARG A 194 24.30 -16.50 0.20
C ARG A 194 25.66 -17.19 0.27
N THR A 195 26.54 -16.77 1.17
CA THR A 195 27.92 -17.31 1.23
C THR A 195 28.01 -18.65 1.95
N LYS A 196 27.35 -18.82 3.10
CA LYS A 196 27.47 -20.03 3.94
C LYS A 196 26.55 -21.16 3.46
N PHE A 197 25.35 -20.82 2.97
CA PHE A 197 24.32 -21.82 2.66
C PHE A 197 23.96 -21.91 1.18
N SER A 198 24.53 -21.04 0.33
CA SER A 198 24.19 -20.95 -1.10
C SER A 198 22.69 -20.77 -1.36
N SER A 199 21.97 -20.11 -0.43
CA SER A 199 20.52 -19.94 -0.51
C SER A 199 20.10 -19.29 -1.83
N GLU A 200 19.19 -19.90 -2.57
CA GLU A 200 18.77 -19.45 -3.90
C GLU A 200 18.05 -18.10 -3.87
N ILE A 201 18.40 -17.19 -4.79
CA ILE A 201 17.67 -15.94 -4.99
C ILE A 201 16.45 -16.25 -5.85
N THR A 202 15.26 -16.14 -5.28
CA THR A 202 13.99 -16.40 -5.95
C THR A 202 13.38 -15.12 -6.53
N GLN A 203 12.34 -15.23 -7.37
CA GLN A 203 11.57 -14.06 -7.82
C GLN A 203 10.98 -13.28 -6.64
N LYS A 204 10.63 -13.95 -5.53
CA LYS A 204 10.13 -13.27 -4.32
C LYS A 204 11.22 -12.43 -3.66
N CYS A 205 12.49 -12.87 -3.66
CA CYS A 205 13.61 -12.04 -3.21
C CYS A 205 13.64 -10.70 -3.96
N LEU A 206 13.54 -10.74 -5.30
CA LEU A 206 13.52 -9.54 -6.11
C LEU A 206 12.31 -8.65 -5.79
N LYS A 207 11.09 -9.21 -5.74
CA LYS A 207 9.87 -8.48 -5.37
C LYS A 207 9.99 -7.79 -4.00
N PHE A 208 10.45 -8.53 -2.98
CA PHE A 208 10.58 -8.01 -1.62
C PHE A 208 11.71 -7.01 -1.46
N SER A 209 12.74 -7.04 -2.31
CA SER A 209 13.80 -6.03 -2.28
C SER A 209 13.30 -4.59 -2.49
N PHE A 210 12.15 -4.40 -3.17
CA PHE A 210 11.48 -3.11 -3.30
C PHE A 210 10.87 -2.60 -1.97
N LEU A 211 10.43 -3.50 -1.09
CA LEU A 211 9.96 -3.14 0.26
C LEU A 211 11.13 -2.88 1.22
N GLY A 212 12.17 -3.72 1.16
CA GLY A 212 13.35 -3.57 2.02
C GLY A 212 14.19 -2.32 1.70
N ARG A 213 14.06 -1.77 0.49
CA ARG A 213 14.73 -0.53 0.02
C ARG A 213 16.25 -0.55 0.20
N ASN A 214 16.82 -1.74 0.16
CA ASN A 214 18.26 -1.93 0.24
C ASN A 214 18.83 -2.12 -1.18
N LYS A 215 19.58 -1.11 -1.65
CA LYS A 215 20.13 -1.09 -3.01
C LYS A 215 21.07 -2.27 -3.28
N GLU A 216 21.84 -2.72 -2.29
CA GLU A 216 22.76 -3.84 -2.44
C GLU A 216 22.00 -5.15 -2.68
N ILE A 217 20.99 -5.44 -1.86
CA ILE A 217 20.16 -6.64 -2.03
C ILE A 217 19.45 -6.63 -3.37
N MET A 218 18.82 -5.51 -3.73
CA MET A 218 18.10 -5.38 -5.00
C MET A 218 19.03 -5.58 -6.20
N SER A 219 20.20 -4.95 -6.20
CA SER A 219 21.19 -5.10 -7.27
C SER A 219 21.70 -6.54 -7.38
N GLU A 220 21.86 -7.23 -6.26
CA GLU A 220 22.21 -8.65 -6.27
C GLU A 220 21.07 -9.50 -6.82
N CYS A 221 19.81 -9.24 -6.45
CA CYS A 221 18.66 -9.98 -6.94
C CYS A 221 18.50 -9.86 -8.46
N LEU A 222 18.71 -8.66 -9.02
CA LEU A 222 18.63 -8.39 -10.46
C LEU A 222 19.65 -9.16 -11.31
N LYS A 223 20.73 -9.69 -10.71
CA LYS A 223 21.70 -10.54 -11.43
C LYS A 223 21.15 -11.94 -11.75
N TYR A 224 20.16 -12.40 -11.00
CA TYR A 224 19.61 -13.76 -11.10
C TYR A 224 18.15 -13.79 -11.55
N GLN A 225 17.42 -12.70 -11.37
CA GLN A 225 15.98 -12.62 -11.62
C GLN A 225 15.65 -11.41 -12.49
N THR A 226 14.63 -11.56 -13.35
CA THR A 226 14.13 -10.48 -14.19
C THR A 226 12.87 -9.87 -13.58
N PRO A 227 12.76 -8.54 -13.49
CA PRO A 227 11.53 -7.89 -13.05
C PRO A 227 10.30 -8.31 -13.85
N ASN A 228 9.16 -8.43 -13.16
CA ASN A 228 7.86 -8.71 -13.76
C ASN A 228 6.79 -7.76 -13.19
N GLU A 229 5.54 -7.87 -13.65
CA GLU A 229 4.42 -7.01 -13.23
C GLU A 229 4.26 -6.94 -11.70
N GLU A 230 4.53 -8.03 -11.01
CA GLU A 230 4.49 -8.08 -9.55
C GLU A 230 5.61 -7.23 -8.91
N CYS A 231 6.77 -7.08 -9.54
CA CYS A 231 7.78 -6.11 -9.09
C CYS A 231 7.22 -4.68 -9.14
N MET A 232 6.44 -4.32 -10.17
CA MET A 232 5.78 -3.01 -10.25
C MET A 232 4.80 -2.81 -9.10
N LYS A 233 3.99 -3.83 -8.78
CA LYS A 233 3.12 -3.80 -7.59
C LYS A 233 3.90 -3.49 -6.31
N TYR A 234 5.02 -4.18 -6.04
CA TYR A 234 5.83 -3.94 -4.84
C TYR A 234 6.58 -2.61 -4.88
N ALA A 235 6.97 -2.10 -6.05
CA ALA A 235 7.48 -0.75 -6.20
C ALA A 235 6.42 0.31 -5.84
N ILE A 236 5.18 0.13 -6.30
CA ILE A 236 4.04 1.00 -5.93
C ILE A 236 3.77 0.92 -4.43
N ILE A 237 3.70 -0.27 -3.83
CA ILE A 237 3.51 -0.43 -2.37
C ILE A 237 4.63 0.25 -1.58
N SER A 238 5.85 0.26 -2.12
CA SER A 238 6.99 0.89 -1.43
C SER A 238 6.88 2.42 -1.32
N HIS A 239 5.95 3.05 -2.04
CA HIS A 239 5.86 4.51 -2.16
C HIS A 239 7.19 5.17 -2.56
N ASN A 240 8.02 4.46 -3.35
CA ASN A 240 9.27 4.98 -3.88
C ASN A 240 9.15 5.17 -5.39
N ILE A 241 8.99 6.42 -5.82
CA ILE A 241 8.76 6.74 -7.23
C ILE A 241 9.98 6.40 -8.11
N ASP A 242 11.19 6.40 -7.56
CA ASP A 242 12.40 5.99 -8.27
C ASP A 242 12.32 4.51 -8.68
N PHE A 243 11.70 3.66 -7.86
CA PHE A 243 11.54 2.24 -8.18
C PHE A 243 10.50 2.02 -9.28
N VAL A 244 9.40 2.77 -9.24
CA VAL A 244 8.34 2.71 -10.24
C VAL A 244 8.88 3.17 -11.60
N THR A 245 9.54 4.32 -11.63
CA THR A 245 10.13 4.87 -12.86
C THR A 245 11.30 4.02 -13.38
N PHE A 246 12.11 3.43 -12.50
CA PHE A 246 13.14 2.46 -12.89
C PHE A 246 12.53 1.25 -13.61
N LEU A 247 11.49 0.63 -13.05
CA LEU A 247 10.83 -0.54 -13.68
C LEU A 247 10.15 -0.18 -14.99
N MET A 248 9.52 0.99 -15.05
CA MET A 248 8.87 1.49 -16.27
C MET A 248 9.89 1.75 -17.38
N ASN A 249 10.99 2.46 -17.08
CA ASN A 249 11.94 2.91 -18.10
C ASN A 249 12.91 1.81 -18.53
N GLU A 250 13.45 1.04 -17.58
CA GLU A 250 14.51 0.06 -17.85
C GLU A 250 13.96 -1.31 -18.26
N TYR A 251 12.72 -1.63 -17.85
CA TYR A 251 12.10 -2.93 -18.11
C TYR A 251 10.77 -2.84 -18.88
N ASN A 252 10.30 -1.64 -19.22
CA ASN A 252 9.04 -1.43 -19.94
C ASN A 252 7.84 -2.12 -19.27
N ILE A 253 7.80 -2.10 -17.94
CA ILE A 253 6.69 -2.67 -17.16
C ILE A 253 5.64 -1.58 -16.94
N GLU A 254 4.39 -1.86 -17.32
CA GLU A 254 3.27 -0.92 -17.18
C GLU A 254 2.88 -0.68 -15.72
N ILE A 255 2.51 0.56 -15.41
CA ILE A 255 1.90 0.91 -14.12
C ILE A 255 0.42 0.53 -14.13
N HIS A 256 0.04 -0.45 -13.32
CA HIS A 256 -1.37 -0.82 -13.16
C HIS A 256 -2.07 0.12 -12.16
N LEU A 257 -3.02 0.92 -12.64
CA LEU A 257 -3.76 1.89 -11.82
C LEU A 257 -4.53 1.26 -10.64
N GLU A 258 -4.93 -0.02 -10.75
CA GLU A 258 -5.54 -0.76 -9.64
C GLU A 258 -4.62 -0.83 -8.43
N TYR A 259 -3.30 -1.01 -8.63
CA TYR A 259 -2.34 -1.00 -7.53
C TYR A 259 -2.18 0.40 -6.95
N CYS A 260 -2.18 1.44 -7.78
CA CYS A 260 -2.12 2.82 -7.29
C CYS A 260 -3.30 3.15 -6.35
N ILE A 261 -4.52 2.70 -6.68
CA ILE A 261 -5.68 2.87 -5.81
C ILE A 261 -5.55 2.01 -4.55
N ASN A 262 -5.31 0.71 -4.70
CA ASN A 262 -5.32 -0.24 -3.58
C ASN A 262 -4.29 0.12 -2.51
N TYR A 263 -3.22 0.80 -2.89
CA TYR A 263 -2.16 1.25 -2.00
C TYR A 263 -2.12 2.77 -1.81
N ASN A 264 -3.11 3.52 -2.28
CA ASN A 264 -3.17 4.99 -2.14
C ASN A 264 -1.91 5.72 -2.67
N ASN A 265 -1.26 5.15 -3.70
CA ASN A 265 -0.06 5.70 -4.32
C ASN A 265 -0.43 6.55 -5.54
N LEU A 266 -0.90 7.76 -5.25
CA LEU A 266 -1.28 8.74 -6.25
C LEU A 266 -0.07 9.29 -7.04
N GLU A 267 1.14 9.21 -6.50
CA GLU A 267 2.36 9.63 -7.21
C GLU A 267 2.65 8.72 -8.42
N SER A 268 2.47 7.41 -8.26
CA SER A 268 2.59 6.44 -9.36
C SER A 268 1.47 6.59 -10.38
N PHE A 269 0.26 6.91 -9.92
CA PHE A 269 -0.87 7.25 -10.81
C PHE A 269 -0.55 8.50 -11.65
N SER A 270 0.06 9.52 -11.05
CA SER A 270 0.48 10.72 -11.78
C SER A 270 1.54 10.41 -12.84
N VAL A 271 2.48 9.50 -12.57
CA VAL A 271 3.46 9.05 -13.58
C VAL A 271 2.76 8.32 -14.73
N TYR A 272 1.79 7.44 -14.44
CA TYR A 272 1.01 6.79 -15.49
C TYR A 272 0.32 7.80 -16.40
N TYR A 273 -0.37 8.79 -15.82
CA TYR A 273 -1.07 9.81 -16.60
C TYR A 273 -0.11 10.64 -17.46
N ASP A 274 1.02 11.04 -16.88
CA ASP A 274 2.06 11.82 -17.54
C ASP A 274 2.60 11.13 -18.81
N GLN A 275 2.74 9.80 -18.75
CA GLN A 275 3.28 8.99 -19.85
C GLN A 275 2.24 8.61 -20.90
N THR A 276 1.00 8.34 -20.49
CA THR A 276 -0.02 7.76 -21.38
C THR A 276 -0.97 8.79 -21.97
N ASP A 277 -1.17 9.92 -21.30
CA ASP A 277 -2.22 10.90 -21.59
C ASP A 277 -3.64 10.30 -21.66
N ASP A 278 -3.87 9.15 -21.00
CA ASP A 278 -5.17 8.49 -21.00
C ASP A 278 -6.11 9.16 -19.98
N VAL A 279 -6.60 10.34 -20.34
CA VAL A 279 -7.50 11.17 -19.54
C VAL A 279 -8.74 10.40 -19.06
N ASN A 280 -9.33 9.57 -19.93
CA ASN A 280 -10.55 8.83 -19.65
C ASN A 280 -10.31 7.71 -18.63
N LYS A 281 -9.24 6.93 -18.81
CA LYS A 281 -8.87 5.89 -17.86
C LYS A 281 -8.47 6.51 -16.52
N CYS A 282 -7.68 7.58 -16.53
CA CYS A 282 -7.32 8.30 -15.30
C CYS A 282 -8.55 8.89 -14.59
N PHE A 283 -9.50 9.47 -15.32
CA PHE A 283 -10.78 9.93 -14.77
C PHE A 283 -11.53 8.79 -14.06
N PHE A 284 -11.66 7.63 -14.70
CA PHE A 284 -12.34 6.48 -14.13
C PHE A 284 -11.72 6.04 -12.78
N TYR A 285 -10.40 5.96 -12.75
CA TYR A 285 -9.66 5.55 -11.54
C TYR A 285 -9.60 6.66 -10.47
N SER A 286 -9.64 7.94 -10.86
CA SER A 286 -9.58 9.09 -9.94
C SER A 286 -10.70 9.10 -8.89
N ALA A 287 -11.89 8.65 -9.28
CA ALA A 287 -13.06 8.53 -8.41
C ALA A 287 -12.83 7.63 -7.19
N ARG A 288 -11.84 6.72 -7.25
CA ARG A 288 -11.54 5.78 -6.17
C ARG A 288 -10.50 6.30 -5.17
N PHE A 289 -9.86 7.44 -5.44
CA PHE A 289 -8.97 8.10 -4.48
C PHE A 289 -9.73 8.96 -3.45
N ASN A 290 -11.05 9.17 -3.64
CA ASN A 290 -11.86 10.06 -2.80
C ASN A 290 -11.31 11.49 -2.72
N ILE A 291 -10.80 12.01 -3.85
CA ILE A 291 -10.29 13.38 -3.99
C ILE A 291 -11.17 14.08 -5.03
N PRO A 292 -12.20 14.84 -4.63
CA PRO A 292 -13.11 15.50 -5.58
C PRO A 292 -12.40 16.39 -6.59
N SER A 293 -11.38 17.13 -6.16
CA SER A 293 -10.58 18.00 -7.04
C SER A 293 -9.81 17.23 -8.12
N LEU A 294 -9.50 15.95 -7.90
CA LEU A 294 -8.87 15.10 -8.91
C LEU A 294 -9.88 14.68 -9.99
N VAL A 295 -11.14 14.43 -9.61
CA VAL A 295 -12.24 14.15 -10.53
C VAL A 295 -12.56 15.40 -11.36
N ASP A 296 -12.66 16.56 -10.72
CA ASP A 296 -12.82 17.87 -11.38
C ASP A 296 -11.69 18.13 -12.39
N TYR A 297 -10.44 17.85 -11.99
CA TYR A 297 -9.27 18.01 -12.85
C TYR A 297 -9.45 17.24 -14.16
N PHE A 298 -9.75 15.95 -14.12
CA PHE A 298 -9.90 15.17 -15.35
C PHE A 298 -11.11 15.59 -16.19
N LEU A 299 -12.24 15.98 -15.57
CA LEU A 299 -13.38 16.54 -16.31
C LEU A 299 -13.00 17.82 -17.07
N SER A 300 -12.28 18.74 -16.41
CA SER A 300 -11.78 19.96 -17.05
C SER A 300 -10.74 19.70 -18.15
N HIS A 301 -10.10 18.53 -18.13
CA HIS A 301 -9.17 18.07 -19.18
C HIS A 301 -9.86 17.21 -20.25
N GLY A 302 -11.19 17.22 -20.31
CA GLY A 302 -11.95 16.62 -21.41
C GLY A 302 -12.32 15.16 -21.21
N ALA A 303 -12.25 14.63 -19.98
CA ALA A 303 -12.75 13.30 -19.69
C ALA A 303 -14.24 13.16 -20.05
N ASN A 304 -14.60 12.06 -20.70
CA ASN A 304 -15.98 11.71 -20.97
C ASN A 304 -16.63 11.15 -19.70
N ILE A 305 -17.58 11.90 -19.14
CA ILE A 305 -18.27 11.53 -17.89
C ILE A 305 -19.04 10.19 -17.98
N ASN A 306 -19.39 9.78 -19.20
CA ASN A 306 -20.10 8.53 -19.48
C ASN A 306 -19.20 7.45 -20.10
N GLU A 307 -17.88 7.64 -20.10
CA GLU A 307 -16.94 6.62 -20.56
C GLU A 307 -17.10 5.33 -19.74
N LYS A 308 -16.91 4.20 -20.42
CA LYS A 308 -17.01 2.87 -19.83
C LYS A 308 -15.64 2.23 -19.73
N ASP A 309 -15.36 1.59 -18.61
CA ASP A 309 -14.19 0.72 -18.47
C ASP A 309 -14.36 -0.58 -19.28
N GLU A 310 -13.35 -1.45 -19.22
CA GLU A 310 -13.36 -2.76 -19.89
C GLU A 310 -14.51 -3.68 -19.43
N LYS A 311 -15.13 -3.39 -18.27
CA LYS A 311 -16.29 -4.11 -17.71
C LYS A 311 -17.61 -3.40 -18.02
N GLY A 312 -17.59 -2.37 -18.86
CA GLY A 312 -18.77 -1.60 -19.24
C GLY A 312 -19.25 -0.62 -18.17
N PHE A 313 -18.51 -0.46 -17.06
CA PHE A 313 -18.91 0.40 -15.96
C PHE A 313 -18.47 1.84 -16.20
N THR A 314 -19.34 2.77 -15.88
CA THR A 314 -19.04 4.21 -15.84
C THR A 314 -18.54 4.62 -14.46
N VAL A 315 -17.99 5.83 -14.35
CA VAL A 315 -17.58 6.39 -13.04
C VAL A 315 -18.74 6.47 -12.04
N LEU A 316 -19.96 6.66 -12.54
CA LEU A 316 -21.17 6.65 -11.72
C LEU A 316 -21.46 5.26 -11.11
N HIS A 317 -21.16 4.17 -11.83
CA HIS A 317 -21.22 2.82 -11.25
C HIS A 317 -20.19 2.66 -10.12
N THR A 318 -18.98 3.18 -10.30
CA THR A 318 -17.93 3.17 -9.27
C THR A 318 -18.39 3.92 -8.02
N ALA A 319 -18.94 5.14 -8.18
CA ALA A 319 -19.49 5.92 -7.07
C ALA A 319 -20.59 5.16 -6.30
N ALA A 320 -21.43 4.40 -7.03
CA ALA A 320 -22.44 3.54 -6.43
C ALA A 320 -21.86 2.36 -5.65
N ILE A 321 -20.88 1.65 -6.22
CA ILE A 321 -20.21 0.48 -5.59
C ILE A 321 -19.52 0.88 -4.28
N ILE A 322 -18.87 2.05 -4.25
CA ILE A 322 -18.21 2.56 -3.04
C ILE A 322 -19.18 3.26 -2.08
N ASN A 323 -20.46 3.37 -2.45
CA ASN A 323 -21.50 4.05 -1.69
C ASN A 323 -21.14 5.51 -1.31
N CYS A 324 -20.49 6.24 -2.23
CA CYS A 324 -20.13 7.64 -2.04
C CYS A 324 -21.20 8.54 -2.63
N LYS A 325 -22.13 8.99 -1.78
CA LYS A 325 -23.28 9.80 -2.18
C LYS A 325 -22.85 11.14 -2.75
N GLU A 326 -21.87 11.80 -2.14
CA GLU A 326 -21.37 13.11 -2.56
C GLU A 326 -20.77 13.05 -3.97
N LEU A 327 -19.96 12.02 -4.26
CA LEU A 327 -19.41 11.81 -5.60
C LEU A 327 -20.51 11.47 -6.61
N PHE A 328 -21.49 10.66 -6.22
CA PHE A 328 -22.61 10.31 -7.09
C PHE A 328 -23.44 11.54 -7.48
N GLU A 329 -23.82 12.37 -6.50
CA GLU A 329 -24.55 13.63 -6.73
C GLU A 329 -23.75 14.61 -7.57
N PHE A 330 -22.44 14.70 -7.31
CA PHE A 330 -21.51 15.50 -8.11
C PHE A 330 -21.46 15.04 -9.57
N LEU A 331 -21.33 13.74 -9.84
CA LEU A 331 -21.29 13.23 -11.22
C LEU A 331 -22.61 13.48 -11.95
N ILE A 332 -23.76 13.33 -11.28
CA ILE A 332 -25.07 13.65 -11.86
C ILE A 332 -25.19 15.14 -12.20
N SER A 333 -24.72 16.03 -11.32
CA SER A 333 -24.77 17.48 -11.59
C SER A 333 -23.89 17.90 -12.77
N HIS A 334 -22.88 17.08 -13.11
CA HIS A 334 -22.01 17.24 -14.27
C HIS A 334 -22.50 16.47 -15.52
N GLY A 335 -23.71 15.92 -15.49
CA GLY A 335 -24.36 15.30 -16.66
C GLY A 335 -24.09 13.80 -16.84
N ALA A 336 -23.66 13.10 -15.79
CA ALA A 336 -23.57 11.64 -15.83
C ALA A 336 -24.95 11.01 -16.07
N ASN A 337 -25.01 10.05 -16.99
CA ASN A 337 -26.24 9.34 -17.31
C ASN A 337 -26.51 8.22 -16.29
N ILE A 338 -27.52 8.43 -15.45
CA ILE A 338 -27.96 7.47 -14.42
C ILE A 338 -28.52 6.16 -14.99
N ASN A 339 -28.85 6.11 -16.28
CA ASN A 339 -29.42 4.95 -16.94
C ASN A 339 -28.40 4.11 -17.72
N GLU A 340 -27.11 4.48 -17.71
CA GLU A 340 -26.07 3.67 -18.35
C GLU A 340 -26.03 2.28 -17.74
N LYS A 341 -26.04 1.24 -18.57
CA LYS A 341 -25.94 -0.14 -18.08
C LYS A 341 -24.51 -0.64 -18.22
N GLY A 342 -24.01 -1.26 -17.15
CA GLY A 342 -22.79 -2.06 -17.17
C GLY A 342 -22.95 -3.34 -17.99
N ASN A 343 -21.86 -4.12 -18.13
CA ASN A 343 -21.93 -5.41 -18.82
C ASN A 343 -22.81 -6.44 -18.08
N ASP A 344 -23.10 -6.22 -16.80
CA ASP A 344 -24.06 -7.00 -16.02
C ASP A 344 -25.53 -6.58 -16.24
N GLY A 345 -25.76 -5.59 -17.12
CA GLY A 345 -27.06 -5.06 -17.47
C GLY A 345 -27.68 -4.14 -16.41
N LYS A 346 -26.95 -3.82 -15.34
CA LYS A 346 -27.47 -2.98 -14.24
C LYS A 346 -27.06 -1.53 -14.40
N PRO A 347 -27.93 -0.57 -14.06
CA PRO A 347 -27.54 0.82 -13.92
C PRO A 347 -26.82 1.10 -12.59
N PRO A 348 -26.12 2.24 -12.46
CA PRO A 348 -25.62 2.72 -11.18
C PRO A 348 -26.77 2.89 -10.18
N PHE A 349 -26.61 2.34 -8.98
CA PHE A 349 -27.65 2.42 -7.94
C PHE A 349 -27.03 2.56 -6.55
N ILE A 350 -27.43 3.61 -5.82
CA ILE A 350 -27.10 3.81 -4.41
C ILE A 350 -28.35 3.54 -3.57
N LEU A 351 -28.17 2.80 -2.47
CA LEU A 351 -29.21 2.62 -1.45
C LEU A 351 -29.42 3.94 -0.70
N GLN A 352 -30.63 4.50 -0.73
CA GLN A 352 -31.01 5.58 0.17
C GLN A 352 -31.30 4.97 1.55
N HIS A 353 -30.41 5.18 2.52
CA HIS A 353 -30.62 4.83 3.93
C HIS A 353 -30.54 6.07 4.81
#